data_AF-A0A6B9L4Z7-F1
#
_entry.id   AF-A0A6B9L4Z7-F1
#
_cell.length_a   1.000
_cell.length_b   1.000
_cell.length_c   1.000
_cell.angle_alpha   90.00
_cell.angle_beta   90.00
_cell.angle_gamma   90.00
#
_symmetry.space_group_name_H-M   'P 1'
#
loop_
_entity.id
_entity.type
_entity.pdbx_description
1 polymer ?
#
loop_
_entity_poly.entity_id
_entity_poly.type
_entity_poly.pdbx_seq_one_letter_code
_entity_poly.pdbx_strand_id
1 'polypeptide(L)' 'MKVFLLTILLCFLIAYCAGTNIFDPDNNPMCIPQGEKCVMRDFGCCLPYQCDWMKNRCK' A
#
# COMPACT_ATOMS: atom_id res chain seq x y z
N MET A 1 23.63 -2.03 25.66
CA MET A 1 23.38 -1.70 24.24
C MET A 1 22.63 -2.77 23.44
N LYS A 2 22.64 -4.06 23.83
CA LYS A 2 21.98 -5.14 23.06
C LYS A 2 20.44 -5.10 23.04
N VAL A 3 19.80 -4.51 24.06
CA VAL A 3 18.33 -4.49 24.19
C VAL A 3 17.66 -3.59 23.14
N PHE A 4 18.25 -2.43 22.82
CA PHE A 4 17.69 -1.50 21.83
C PHE A 4 17.63 -2.07 20.40
N LEU A 5 18.62 -2.88 20.02
CA LEU A 5 18.66 -3.54 18.72
C LEU A 5 17.53 -4.56 18.55
N LEU A 6 17.20 -5.29 19.63
CA LEU A 6 16.13 -6.27 19.63
C LEU A 6 14.75 -5.63 19.46
N THR A 7 14.51 -4.49 20.11
CA THR A 7 13.21 -3.80 20.02
C THR A 7 12.93 -3.28 18.62
N ILE A 8 13.93 -2.72 17.94
CA ILE A 8 13.80 -2.24 16.55
C ILE A 8 13.49 -3.41 15.62
N LEU A 9 14.18 -4.54 15.79
CA LEU A 9 13.98 -5.74 14.97
C LEU A 9 12.57 -6.31 15.12
N LEU A 10 12.04 -6.33 16.35
CA LEU A 10 10.65 -6.72 16.64
C LEU A 10 9.64 -5.79 15.97
N CYS A 11 9.84 -4.47 15.99
CA CYS A 11 8.96 -3.54 15.29
C CYS A 11 8.93 -3.77 13.76
N PHE A 12 10.08 -4.04 13.14
CA PHE A 12 10.15 -4.39 11.71
C PHE A 12 9.42 -5.70 11.40
N LEU A 13 9.57 -6.72 12.25
CA LEU A 13 8.87 -8.01 12.11
C LEU A 13 7.35 -7.86 12.24
N ILE A 14 6.87 -7.04 13.18
CA ILE A 14 5.44 -6.80 13.37
C ILE A 14 4.87 -6.03 12.18
N ALA A 15 5.59 -5.02 11.67
CA ALA A 15 5.18 -4.29 10.46
C ALA A 15 5.12 -5.22 9.23
N TYR A 16 6.06 -6.16 9.12
CA TYR A 16 6.06 -7.18 8.07
C TYR A 16 4.90 -8.18 8.23
N CYS A 17 4.63 -8.65 9.45
CA CYS A 17 3.56 -9.62 9.74
C CYS A 17 2.15 -9.05 9.68
N ALA A 18 1.96 -7.76 10.02
CA ALA A 18 0.66 -7.11 9.97
C ALA A 18 0.20 -6.78 8.53
N GLY A 19 1.01 -7.07 7.51
CA GLY A 19 0.72 -6.67 6.12
C GLY A 19 0.67 -5.14 5.96
N THR A 20 1.17 -4.41 6.96
CA THR A 20 1.26 -2.96 6.97
C THR A 20 2.68 -2.58 6.59
N ASN A 21 3.09 -2.89 5.37
CA ASN A 21 4.07 -2.03 4.75
C ASN A 21 3.38 -0.67 4.61
N ILE A 22 3.91 0.34 5.29
CA ILE A 22 3.65 1.75 4.99
C ILE A 22 3.96 2.09 3.51
N PHE A 23 4.60 1.15 2.80
CA PHE A 23 4.94 1.17 1.39
C PHE A 23 4.19 0.12 0.56
N ASP A 24 3.17 -0.58 1.07
CA ASP A 24 2.30 -1.39 0.21
C ASP A 24 1.27 -0.43 -0.39
N PRO A 25 1.46 0.00 -1.66
CA PRO A 25 0.63 1.03 -2.26
C PRO A 25 -0.84 0.65 -2.18
N ASP A 26 -1.16 -0.64 -2.32
CA ASP A 26 -2.52 -1.17 -2.35
C ASP A 26 -3.25 -1.22 -1.00
N ASN A 27 -2.54 -1.02 0.13
CA ASN A 27 -3.15 -1.05 1.46
C ASN A 27 -3.30 0.36 2.06
N ASN A 28 -3.00 1.41 1.29
CA ASN A 28 -3.12 2.79 1.71
C ASN A 28 -4.55 3.31 1.38
N PRO A 29 -5.39 3.64 2.38
CA PRO A 29 -6.80 3.97 2.15
C PRO A 29 -7.04 5.26 1.35
N MET A 30 -5.99 6.01 1.02
CA MET A 30 -6.06 7.24 0.22
C MET A 30 -5.84 7.02 -1.28
N CYS A 31 -5.79 5.78 -1.76
CA CYS A 31 -5.65 5.49 -3.18
C CYS A 31 -6.36 4.18 -3.57
N ILE A 32 -6.54 3.99 -4.88
CA ILE A 32 -7.23 2.82 -5.44
C ILE A 32 -6.21 1.73 -5.77
N PRO A 33 -6.35 0.52 -5.21
CA PRO A 33 -5.38 -0.54 -5.42
C PRO A 33 -5.39 -1.08 -6.85
N GLN A 34 -4.34 -1.81 -7.22
CA GLN A 34 -4.20 -2.46 -8.51
C GLN A 34 -5.41 -3.36 -8.81
N GLY A 35 -5.94 -3.27 -10.02
CA GLY A 35 -7.06 -4.08 -10.49
C GLY A 35 -8.44 -3.58 -10.05
N GLU A 36 -8.53 -2.61 -9.15
CA GLU A 36 -9.79 -1.99 -8.73
C GLU A 36 -10.27 -0.89 -9.69
N LYS A 37 -11.58 -0.61 -9.65
CA LYS A 37 -12.22 0.40 -10.52
C LYS A 37 -11.81 1.81 -10.12
N CYS A 38 -11.37 2.59 -11.11
CA CYS A 38 -10.78 3.91 -10.92
C CYS A 38 -11.56 5.08 -11.53
N VAL A 39 -12.49 4.84 -12.45
CA VAL A 39 -13.35 5.89 -13.03
C VAL A 39 -14.44 6.25 -12.03
N MET A 40 -14.74 7.56 -11.89
CA MET A 40 -15.76 8.13 -10.97
C MET A 40 -15.47 7.90 -9.48
N ARG A 41 -14.20 7.76 -9.10
CA ARG A 41 -13.78 7.70 -7.70
C ARG A 41 -13.14 9.03 -7.29
N ASP A 42 -13.22 9.35 -6.00
CA ASP A 42 -12.62 10.57 -5.44
C ASP A 42 -11.09 10.53 -5.37
N PHE A 43 -10.51 9.33 -5.46
CA PHE A 43 -9.07 9.10 -5.32
C PHE A 43 -8.46 8.56 -6.62
N GLY A 44 -7.17 8.85 -6.83
CA GLY A 44 -6.37 8.25 -7.91
C GLY A 44 -5.93 6.82 -7.60
N CYS A 45 -5.39 6.12 -8.59
CA CYS A 45 -4.72 4.84 -8.40
C CYS A 45 -3.49 4.99 -7.50
N CYS A 46 -3.19 3.96 -6.73
CA CYS A 46 -1.96 3.91 -5.95
C CYS A 46 -0.75 3.88 -6.88
N LEU A 47 0.28 4.67 -6.60
CA LEU A 47 1.51 4.64 -7.38
C LEU A 47 2.16 3.25 -7.29
N PRO A 48 2.73 2.71 -8.39
CA PRO A 48 2.97 3.36 -9.69
C PRO A 48 1.83 3.20 -10.70
N TYR A 49 0.68 2.68 -10.30
CA TYR A 49 -0.42 2.34 -11.20
C TYR A 49 -1.14 3.58 -11.73
N GLN A 50 -1.65 3.49 -12.95
CA GLN A 50 -2.49 4.50 -13.59
C GLN A 50 -3.86 3.92 -13.93
N CYS A 51 -4.85 4.80 -14.03
CA CYS A 51 -6.20 4.38 -14.40
C CYS A 51 -6.24 4.07 -15.91
N ASP A 52 -6.48 2.81 -16.26
CA ASP A 52 -6.85 2.42 -17.62
C ASP A 52 -8.32 2.82 -17.86
N TRP A 53 -8.53 3.97 -18.49
CA TRP A 53 -9.86 4.52 -18.78
C TRP A 53 -10.71 3.61 -19.68
N MET A 54 -10.09 2.79 -20.54
CA MET A 54 -10.84 1.85 -21.38
C MET A 54 -11.31 0.63 -20.59
N LYS A 55 -10.49 0.15 -19.64
CA LYS A 55 -10.82 -1.02 -18.81
C LYS A 55 -11.48 -0.67 -17.48
N ASN A 56 -11.52 0.62 -17.12
CA ASN A 56 -11.92 1.13 -15.81
C ASN A 56 -11.22 0.38 -14.67
N ARG A 57 -9.88 0.27 -14.71
CA ARG A 57 -9.09 -0.37 -13.65
C ARG A 57 -7.72 0.29 -13.46
N CYS A 58 -7.22 0.30 -12.23
CA CYS A 58 -5.82 0.67 -11.95
C CYS A 58 -4.87 -0.42 -12.44
N LYS A 59 -3.87 -0.05 -13.25
CA LYS A 59 -2.83 -0.96 -13.75
C LYS A 59 -1.48 -0.28 -13.91
#